data_AF-A0A1M7RXZ1-F1
#
_entry.id   AF-A0A1M7RXZ1-F1
#
_cell.length_a   1.000
_cell.length_b   1.000
_cell.length_c   1.000
_cell.angle_alpha   90.00
_cell.angle_beta   90.00
_cell.angle_gamma   90.00
#
_symmetry.space_group_name_H-M   'P 1'
#
loop_
_entity.id
_entity.type
_entity.pdbx_description
1 polymer ?
#
loop_
_entity_poly.entity_id
_entity_poly.type
_entity_poly.pdbx_seq_one_letter_code
_entity_poly.pdbx_strand_id
1 'polypeptide(L)'
;MGIFNLFGGKKGEDDAAKVEQELAVKKEKTIEEIKEAHADLSWPVIQKINPVNAKGTEEVLMDETVSDERKDEIGPYIYEEEISADTIKSLSSQELLFLLTALEMYHKKSPLPGFEKNHRNIYNEVLGRVRDAEYLYVLYDAATGYPFIDHGFGNVYLEEEIANKAVELFAKQFRRLVVRKCKVENDQLPANVKRGFFDYLYYIGIDNLVVDNGAYRARFKRSEIVASPMDWNNDKKDASPVNPALNFAMLDFLGEVKWPVNYEKRPEIVKAKEMRMISLIRSGSFIVPMQHEGPVETTEDGRMKMGKDTKIKFLIVKDPNGKQFLPIYTDAIEFTKKLAGPEWNAAVFKYQDILKFVQDKDGISINPAGQGIMIPKDRMMAIEMAGQQVEAMKAAAKAAGAKGAAKGATSGNPEDDIVKSALNQAMAELNSNK
;
A
#
# COMPACT_ATOMS: atom_id res chain seq x y z
N MET A 1 -24.03 -81.84 -3.12
CA MET A 1 -22.98 -81.44 -4.10
C MET A 1 -23.25 -79.98 -4.43
N GLY A 2 -22.55 -78.94 -3.98
CA GLY A 2 -21.16 -78.80 -3.52
C GLY A 2 -20.47 -77.77 -4.42
N ILE A 3 -20.06 -76.63 -3.83
CA ILE A 3 -18.94 -75.73 -4.18
C ILE A 3 -19.05 -75.01 -5.56
N PHE A 4 -19.30 -73.71 -5.71
CA PHE A 4 -18.60 -72.53 -5.16
C PHE A 4 -19.50 -71.29 -5.25
N ASN A 5 -19.81 -70.69 -4.09
CA ASN A 5 -19.80 -69.24 -3.93
C ASN A 5 -18.44 -68.88 -3.29
N LEU A 6 -18.09 -67.58 -3.26
CA LEU A 6 -17.38 -66.94 -2.12
C LEU A 6 -15.87 -66.57 -2.22
N PHE A 7 -15.30 -66.12 -3.34
CA PHE A 7 -13.91 -65.56 -3.33
C PHE A 7 -13.66 -64.37 -4.29
N GLY A 8 -14.55 -63.36 -4.30
CA GLY A 8 -14.36 -62.14 -5.10
C GLY A 8 -14.09 -60.84 -4.32
N GLY A 9 -14.48 -60.76 -3.04
CA GLY A 9 -14.45 -59.50 -2.27
C GLY A 9 -13.18 -59.24 -1.47
N LYS A 10 -12.57 -60.27 -0.87
CA LYS A 10 -11.42 -60.10 0.05
C LYS A 10 -10.08 -59.81 -0.62
N LYS A 11 -9.88 -60.26 -1.86
CA LYS A 11 -8.59 -60.13 -2.56
C LYS A 11 -8.32 -58.69 -3.01
N GLY A 12 -9.36 -57.93 -3.33
CA GLY A 12 -9.26 -56.51 -3.69
C GLY A 12 -9.00 -55.59 -2.50
N GLU A 13 -9.55 -55.90 -1.32
CA GLU A 13 -9.25 -55.17 -0.08
C GLU A 13 -7.84 -55.46 0.45
N ASP A 14 -7.39 -56.72 0.43
CA ASP A 14 -6.03 -57.09 0.86
C ASP A 14 -4.94 -56.51 -0.05
N ASP A 15 -5.19 -56.42 -1.36
CA ASP A 15 -4.27 -55.79 -2.32
C ASP A 15 -4.31 -54.26 -2.22
N ALA A 16 -5.47 -53.64 -1.98
CA ALA A 16 -5.58 -52.20 -1.73
C ALA A 16 -4.88 -51.77 -0.43
N ALA A 17 -5.06 -52.54 0.65
CA ALA A 17 -4.41 -52.28 1.94
C ALA A 17 -2.87 -52.40 1.84
N LYS A 18 -2.36 -53.35 1.05
CA LYS A 18 -0.91 -53.46 0.78
C LYS A 18 -0.38 -52.28 -0.03
N VAL A 19 -1.11 -51.84 -1.06
CA VAL A 19 -0.73 -50.66 -1.84
C VAL A 19 -0.72 -49.40 -0.96
N GLU A 20 -1.71 -49.24 -0.09
CA GLU A 20 -1.78 -48.13 0.87
C GLU A 20 -0.61 -48.16 1.87
N GLN A 21 -0.27 -49.34 2.40
CA GLN A 21 0.90 -49.51 3.27
C GLN A 21 2.22 -49.20 2.55
N GLU A 22 2.42 -49.67 1.33
CA GLU A 22 3.62 -49.37 0.54
C GLU A 22 3.73 -47.88 0.20
N LEU A 23 2.60 -47.21 -0.06
CA LEU A 23 2.55 -45.76 -0.25
C LEU A 23 2.90 -45.01 1.03
N ALA A 24 2.39 -45.45 2.19
CA ALA A 24 2.70 -44.86 3.49
C ALA A 24 4.20 -44.96 3.81
N VAL A 25 4.81 -46.14 3.64
CA VAL A 25 6.26 -46.34 3.85
C VAL A 25 7.09 -45.46 2.92
N LYS A 26 6.69 -45.33 1.64
CA LYS A 26 7.38 -44.42 0.70
C LYS A 26 7.27 -42.96 1.14
N LYS A 27 6.08 -42.53 1.58
CA LYS A 27 5.86 -41.16 2.08
C LYS A 27 6.71 -40.88 3.32
N GLU A 28 6.75 -41.80 4.29
CA GLU A 28 7.59 -41.66 5.48
C GLU A 28 9.06 -41.52 5.11
N LYS A 29 9.57 -42.37 4.22
CA LYS A 29 10.96 -42.28 3.75
C LYS A 29 11.26 -40.95 3.06
N THR A 30 10.36 -40.45 2.21
CA THR A 30 10.53 -39.14 1.57
C THR A 30 10.54 -38.01 2.61
N ILE A 31 9.69 -38.08 3.63
CA ILE A 31 9.68 -37.08 4.72
C ILE A 31 10.99 -37.13 5.52
N GLU A 32 11.54 -38.32 5.80
CA GLU A 32 12.84 -38.46 6.47
C GLU A 32 13.98 -37.84 5.65
N GLU A 33 14.03 -38.10 4.34
CA GLU A 33 15.01 -37.49 3.43
C GLU A 33 14.91 -35.95 3.42
N ILE A 34 13.69 -35.41 3.44
CA ILE A 34 13.47 -33.95 3.53
C ILE A 34 13.91 -33.41 4.89
N LYS A 35 13.63 -34.13 5.99
CA LYS A 35 14.09 -33.75 7.34
C LYS A 35 15.61 -33.75 7.45
N GLU A 36 16.28 -34.73 6.85
CA GLU A 36 17.75 -34.78 6.77
C GLU A 36 18.29 -33.59 5.97
N ALA A 37 17.66 -33.25 4.84
CA ALA A 37 18.03 -32.07 4.05
C ALA A 37 17.84 -30.72 4.79
N HIS A 38 17.06 -30.71 5.87
CA HIS A 38 16.80 -29.56 6.73
C HIS A 38 17.54 -29.62 8.08
N ALA A 39 18.40 -30.61 8.31
CA ALA A 39 19.05 -30.81 9.61
C ALA A 39 19.97 -29.65 10.04
N ASP A 40 20.43 -28.82 9.09
CA ASP A 40 21.24 -27.63 9.34
C ASP A 40 20.42 -26.35 9.57
N LEU A 41 19.09 -26.42 9.43
CA LEU A 41 18.21 -25.27 9.64
C LEU A 41 17.71 -25.21 11.09
N SER A 42 17.76 -24.01 11.65
CA SER A 42 17.03 -23.66 12.87
C SER A 42 15.68 -23.05 12.51
N TRP A 43 14.74 -23.08 13.46
CA TRP A 43 13.50 -22.35 13.33
C TRP A 43 13.74 -20.85 13.04
N PRO A 44 12.87 -20.22 12.24
CA PRO A 44 13.01 -18.81 11.92
C PRO A 44 12.93 -17.97 13.19
N VAL A 45 13.75 -16.93 13.25
CA VAL A 45 13.69 -15.89 14.28
C VAL A 45 13.13 -14.60 13.71
N ILE A 46 12.59 -13.77 14.62
CA ILE A 46 12.08 -12.45 14.29
C ILE A 46 13.12 -11.64 13.51
N GLN A 47 12.68 -11.05 12.41
CA GLN A 47 13.52 -10.24 11.54
C GLN A 47 13.54 -8.79 12.01
N LYS A 48 14.62 -8.07 11.68
CA LYS A 48 14.71 -6.63 11.93
C LYS A 48 13.55 -5.88 11.30
N ILE A 49 13.01 -4.92 12.05
CA ILE A 49 11.91 -4.07 11.59
C ILE A 49 12.27 -3.28 10.32
N ASN A 50 13.53 -2.84 10.19
CA ASN A 50 14.05 -2.14 9.02
C ASN A 50 15.45 -2.68 8.65
N PRO A 51 15.74 -2.99 7.38
CA PRO A 51 17.07 -3.48 6.95
C PRO A 51 18.17 -2.42 6.93
N VAL A 52 17.89 -1.16 7.29
CA VAL A 52 18.88 -0.07 7.24
C VAL A 52 19.89 -0.23 8.39
N ASN A 53 21.10 -0.68 8.05
CA ASN A 53 22.23 -0.73 8.96
C ASN A 53 22.83 0.68 9.13
N ALA A 54 22.43 1.41 10.18
CA ALA A 54 23.17 2.61 10.57
C ALA A 54 24.40 2.21 11.40
N LYS A 55 25.57 2.77 11.09
CA LYS A 55 26.80 2.51 11.87
C LYS A 55 26.61 3.05 13.29
N GLY A 56 26.75 2.17 14.29
CA GLY A 56 26.72 2.55 15.70
C GLY A 56 25.35 2.47 16.39
N THR A 57 24.29 2.01 15.71
CA THR A 57 23.03 1.62 16.36
C THR A 57 23.08 0.15 16.75
N GLU A 58 22.75 -0.15 18.01
CA GLU A 58 22.51 -1.53 18.46
C GLU A 58 21.38 -2.17 17.65
N GLU A 59 21.53 -3.46 17.34
CA GLU A 59 20.49 -4.22 16.65
C GLU A 59 19.34 -4.46 17.62
N VAL A 60 18.35 -3.59 17.58
CA VAL A 60 17.18 -3.75 18.44
C VAL A 60 16.14 -4.59 17.69
N LEU A 61 16.02 -5.82 18.14
CA LEU A 61 14.95 -6.74 17.76
C LEU A 61 13.82 -6.64 18.79
N MET A 62 12.61 -6.98 18.35
CA MET A 62 11.51 -7.24 19.28
C MET A 62 11.81 -8.51 20.07
N ASP A 63 11.25 -8.60 21.27
CA ASP A 63 11.24 -9.84 22.03
C ASP A 63 10.59 -10.95 21.22
N GLU A 64 11.07 -12.18 21.41
CA GLU A 64 10.50 -13.36 20.77
C GLU A 64 9.01 -13.51 21.11
N THR A 65 8.17 -13.63 20.08
CA THR A 65 6.70 -13.71 20.20
C THR A 65 6.19 -15.14 20.19
N VAL A 66 7.02 -16.10 19.76
CA VAL A 66 6.74 -17.54 19.83
C VAL A 66 7.88 -18.23 20.56
N SER A 67 7.62 -18.81 21.74
CA SER A 67 8.65 -19.48 22.53
C SER A 67 9.28 -20.66 21.79
N ASP A 68 10.53 -21.00 22.11
CA ASP A 68 11.23 -22.10 21.45
C ASP A 68 10.52 -23.45 21.65
N GLU A 69 9.94 -23.69 22.84
CA GLU A 69 9.11 -24.88 23.07
C GLU A 69 7.91 -24.92 22.12
N ARG A 70 7.31 -23.76 21.85
CA ARG A 70 6.13 -23.70 20.98
C ARG A 70 6.51 -23.84 19.52
N LYS A 71 7.66 -23.32 19.10
CA LYS A 71 8.23 -23.55 17.77
C LYS A 71 8.50 -25.03 17.53
N ASP A 72 9.04 -25.74 18.52
CA ASP A 72 9.28 -27.19 18.43
C ASP A 72 7.99 -28.01 18.35
N GLU A 73 6.90 -27.52 18.97
CA GLU A 73 5.58 -28.15 18.87
C GLU A 73 4.90 -27.95 17.51
N ILE A 74 4.88 -26.72 16.98
CA ILE A 74 4.10 -26.38 15.77
C ILE A 74 4.93 -26.38 14.48
N GLY A 75 6.24 -26.15 14.58
CA GLY A 75 7.16 -26.16 13.45
C GLY A 75 7.11 -27.45 12.63
N PRO A 76 7.01 -28.65 13.25
CA PRO A 76 6.88 -29.91 12.51
C PRO A 76 5.69 -30.01 11.54
N TYR A 77 4.65 -29.17 11.70
CA TYR A 77 3.50 -29.14 10.77
C TYR A 77 3.91 -28.80 9.32
N ILE A 78 5.06 -28.15 9.09
CA ILE A 78 5.54 -27.84 7.74
C ILE A 78 5.83 -29.08 6.89
N TYR A 79 6.01 -30.25 7.52
CA TYR A 79 6.27 -31.52 6.85
C TYR A 79 4.97 -32.31 6.54
N GLU A 80 3.81 -31.83 7.00
CA GLU A 80 2.53 -32.46 6.70
C GLU A 80 2.10 -32.18 5.26
N GLU A 81 1.58 -33.20 4.57
CA GLU A 81 1.01 -33.02 3.23
C GLU A 81 -0.21 -32.08 3.23
N GLU A 82 -0.95 -32.06 4.34
CA GLU A 82 -2.08 -31.18 4.57
C GLU A 82 -2.25 -30.90 6.06
N ILE A 83 -2.10 -29.63 6.45
CA ILE A 83 -2.35 -29.17 7.82
C ILE A 83 -3.86 -28.99 7.99
N SER A 84 -4.42 -29.57 9.05
CA SER A 84 -5.87 -29.52 9.28
C SER A 84 -6.36 -28.08 9.53
N ALA A 85 -7.59 -27.79 9.09
CA ALA A 85 -8.20 -26.48 9.30
C ALA A 85 -8.41 -26.15 10.79
N ASP A 86 -8.67 -27.16 11.62
CA ASP A 86 -8.83 -26.99 13.06
C ASP A 86 -7.50 -26.65 13.73
N THR A 87 -6.40 -27.28 13.30
CA THR A 87 -5.04 -26.92 13.72
C THR A 87 -4.77 -25.46 13.39
N ILE A 88 -4.94 -25.06 12.13
CA ILE A 88 -4.70 -23.69 11.65
C ILE A 88 -5.50 -22.66 12.48
N LYS A 89 -6.79 -22.92 12.73
CA LYS A 89 -7.65 -22.01 13.50
C LYS A 89 -7.28 -21.93 14.98
N SER A 90 -6.72 -23.00 15.55
CA SER A 90 -6.32 -23.03 16.96
C SER A 90 -5.06 -22.22 17.25
N LEU A 91 -4.23 -21.94 16.23
CA LEU A 91 -2.98 -21.20 16.39
C LEU A 91 -3.23 -19.71 16.65
N SER A 92 -2.35 -19.09 17.43
CA SER A 92 -2.32 -17.64 17.60
C SER A 92 -1.89 -16.94 16.29
N SER A 93 -2.11 -15.62 16.20
CA SER A 93 -1.71 -14.86 15.00
C SER A 93 -0.20 -14.90 14.76
N GLN A 94 0.59 -14.81 15.83
CA GLN A 94 2.05 -14.90 15.76
C GLN A 94 2.54 -16.32 15.45
N GLU A 95 1.85 -17.37 15.94
CA GLU A 95 2.13 -18.77 15.57
C GLU A 95 1.86 -19.04 14.08
N LEU A 96 0.78 -18.49 13.52
CA LEU A 96 0.50 -18.58 12.08
C LEU A 96 1.56 -17.87 11.24
N LEU A 97 1.97 -16.66 11.64
CA LEU A 97 2.99 -15.88 10.94
C LEU A 97 4.38 -16.55 11.05
N PHE A 98 4.69 -17.15 12.20
CA PHE A 98 5.85 -18.02 12.38
C PHE A 98 5.81 -19.20 11.40
N LEU A 99 4.70 -19.94 11.37
CA LEU A 99 4.56 -21.15 10.55
C LEU A 99 4.63 -20.83 9.05
N LEU A 100 4.03 -19.70 8.64
CA LEU A 100 4.15 -19.18 7.27
C LEU A 100 5.61 -18.86 6.91
N THR A 101 6.33 -18.21 7.83
CA THR A 101 7.77 -17.90 7.67
C THR A 101 8.61 -19.18 7.58
N ALA A 102 8.31 -20.17 8.42
CA ALA A 102 9.00 -21.46 8.43
C ALA A 102 8.76 -22.22 7.12
N LEU A 103 7.53 -22.28 6.63
CA LEU A 103 7.18 -22.88 5.34
C LEU A 103 8.02 -22.28 4.20
N GLU A 104 8.06 -20.95 4.10
CA GLU A 104 8.82 -20.27 3.05
C GLU A 104 10.33 -20.52 3.16
N MET A 105 10.88 -20.47 4.38
CA MET A 105 12.31 -20.67 4.65
C MET A 105 12.75 -22.09 4.30
N TYR A 106 12.02 -23.11 4.77
CA TYR A 106 12.37 -24.51 4.59
C TYR A 106 12.11 -24.96 3.14
N HIS A 107 10.98 -24.57 2.54
CA HIS A 107 10.70 -24.89 1.14
C HIS A 107 11.77 -24.36 0.18
N LYS A 108 12.36 -23.20 0.47
CA LYS A 108 13.47 -22.64 -0.31
C LYS A 108 14.74 -23.49 -0.24
N LYS A 109 14.99 -24.19 0.87
CA LYS A 109 16.13 -25.09 1.04
C LYS A 109 15.87 -26.44 0.37
N SER A 110 14.73 -27.06 0.66
CA SER A 110 14.28 -28.30 0.00
C SER A 110 12.75 -28.30 -0.12
N PRO A 111 12.17 -28.72 -1.27
CA PRO A 111 10.72 -28.68 -1.47
C PRO A 111 9.93 -29.47 -0.40
N LEU A 112 9.10 -28.75 0.35
CA LEU A 112 8.17 -29.34 1.30
C LEU A 112 6.93 -29.97 0.62
N PRO A 113 6.37 -31.06 1.16
CA PRO A 113 5.12 -31.64 0.68
C PRO A 113 3.95 -30.67 0.93
N GLY A 114 3.00 -30.61 0.00
CA GLY A 114 1.79 -29.80 0.19
C GLY A 114 2.00 -28.28 0.30
N PHE A 115 3.22 -27.78 0.07
CA PHE A 115 3.61 -26.38 0.32
C PHE A 115 2.58 -25.35 -0.19
N GLU A 116 2.23 -25.41 -1.47
CA GLU A 116 1.28 -24.46 -2.08
C GLU A 116 -0.09 -24.44 -1.40
N LYS A 117 -0.58 -25.61 -0.97
CA LYS A 117 -1.87 -25.75 -0.30
C LYS A 117 -1.80 -25.24 1.15
N ASN A 118 -0.79 -25.69 1.89
CA ASN A 118 -0.60 -25.30 3.29
C ASN A 118 -0.29 -23.81 3.42
N HIS A 119 0.62 -23.28 2.59
CA HIS A 119 0.95 -21.85 2.52
C HIS A 119 -0.30 -21.02 2.26
N ARG A 120 -1.09 -21.38 1.24
CA ARG A 120 -2.35 -20.68 0.92
C ARG A 120 -3.36 -20.74 2.07
N ASN A 121 -3.52 -21.89 2.72
CA ASN A 121 -4.48 -22.03 3.82
C ASN A 121 -4.10 -21.16 5.02
N ILE A 122 -2.83 -21.17 5.42
CA ILE A 122 -2.32 -20.34 6.52
C ILE A 122 -2.39 -18.85 6.14
N TYR A 123 -1.96 -18.49 4.92
CA TYR A 123 -2.02 -17.12 4.42
C TYR A 123 -3.46 -16.57 4.43
N ASN A 124 -4.43 -17.37 3.97
CA ASN A 124 -5.84 -17.01 3.95
C ASN A 124 -6.44 -16.91 5.36
N GLU A 125 -6.01 -17.74 6.31
CA GLU A 125 -6.43 -17.62 7.71
C GLU A 125 -5.95 -16.29 8.30
N VAL A 126 -4.67 -15.92 8.10
CA VAL A 126 -4.14 -14.62 8.56
C VAL A 126 -4.87 -13.46 7.89
N LEU A 127 -5.10 -13.54 6.58
CA LEU A 127 -5.85 -12.53 5.83
C LEU A 127 -7.30 -12.40 6.35
N GLY A 128 -7.94 -13.53 6.64
CA GLY A 128 -9.28 -13.59 7.25
C GLY A 128 -9.31 -12.91 8.61
N ARG A 129 -8.33 -13.17 9.48
CA ARG A 129 -8.21 -12.50 10.79
C ARG A 129 -8.05 -10.99 10.67
N VAL A 130 -7.28 -10.53 9.68
CA VAL A 130 -7.11 -9.08 9.41
C VAL A 130 -8.40 -8.46 8.90
N ARG A 131 -9.13 -9.15 8.02
CA ARG A 131 -10.41 -8.69 7.46
C ARG A 131 -11.51 -8.63 8.52
N ASP A 132 -11.58 -9.67 9.36
CA ASP A 132 -12.70 -9.90 10.29
C ASP A 132 -12.44 -9.32 11.69
N ALA A 133 -11.26 -8.72 11.92
CA ALA A 133 -10.95 -8.04 13.17
C ALA A 133 -11.93 -6.88 13.45
N GLU A 134 -12.38 -6.72 14.69
CA GLU A 134 -13.18 -5.54 15.06
C GLU A 134 -12.33 -4.26 15.01
N TYR A 135 -11.10 -4.37 15.50
CA TYR A 135 -10.11 -3.29 15.51
C TYR A 135 -8.76 -3.79 15.02
N LEU A 136 -8.05 -2.91 14.33
CA LEU A 136 -6.64 -3.04 14.00
C LEU A 136 -5.86 -1.90 14.63
N TYR A 137 -4.63 -2.16 15.02
CA TYR A 137 -3.72 -1.15 15.55
C TYR A 137 -2.79 -0.69 14.45
N VAL A 138 -2.81 0.60 14.13
CA VAL A 138 -2.13 1.14 12.94
C VAL A 138 -1.14 2.19 13.39
N LEU A 139 0.08 2.15 12.85
CA LEU A 139 1.05 3.19 13.17
C LEU A 139 0.74 4.43 12.35
N TYR A 140 0.57 5.56 13.02
CA TYR A 140 0.39 6.87 12.42
C TYR A 140 1.65 7.68 12.61
N ASP A 141 2.09 8.39 11.56
CA ASP A 141 3.16 9.37 11.66
C ASP A 141 2.59 10.66 12.27
N ALA A 142 3.08 11.05 13.44
CA ALA A 142 2.63 12.25 14.14
C ALA A 142 2.89 13.53 13.33
N ALA A 143 3.88 13.53 12.43
CA ALA A 143 4.22 14.69 11.62
C ALA A 143 3.26 14.88 10.43
N THR A 144 2.65 13.81 9.91
CA THR A 144 1.69 13.88 8.81
C THR A 144 0.24 13.77 9.28
N GLY A 145 -0.03 13.06 10.38
CA GLY A 145 -1.37 12.74 10.85
C GLY A 145 -2.03 11.56 10.11
N TYR A 146 -1.28 10.86 9.25
CA TYR A 146 -1.73 9.74 8.43
C TYR A 146 -1.01 8.44 8.80
N PRO A 147 -1.50 7.26 8.35
CA PRO A 147 -0.77 6.01 8.52
C PRO A 147 0.67 6.11 8.01
N PHE A 148 1.61 5.58 8.80
CA PHE A 148 3.02 5.59 8.50
C PHE A 148 3.33 4.61 7.36
N ILE A 149 3.99 5.14 6.33
CA ILE A 149 4.43 4.38 5.15
C ILE A 149 5.91 4.04 5.35
N ASP A 150 6.18 2.74 5.49
CA ASP A 150 7.53 2.18 5.59
C ASP A 150 7.86 1.42 4.31
N HIS A 151 8.82 1.92 3.51
CA HIS A 151 9.21 1.33 2.22
C HIS A 151 8.02 0.99 1.30
N GLY A 152 6.97 1.81 1.35
CA GLY A 152 5.76 1.64 0.56
C GLY A 152 4.68 0.74 1.17
N PHE A 153 4.85 0.30 2.41
CA PHE A 153 3.88 -0.49 3.17
C PHE A 153 3.27 0.33 4.32
N GLY A 154 1.95 0.23 4.47
CA GLY A 154 1.27 0.65 5.71
C GLY A 154 1.48 -0.40 6.80
N ASN A 155 1.75 0.05 8.03
CA ASN A 155 2.02 -0.85 9.16
C ASN A 155 0.74 -1.08 9.98
N VAL A 156 0.27 -2.33 10.01
CA VAL A 156 -0.98 -2.77 10.66
C VAL A 156 -0.66 -3.90 11.64
N TYR A 157 -1.33 -3.93 12.77
CA TYR A 157 -1.08 -4.91 13.84
C TYR A 157 -2.39 -5.47 14.35
N LEU A 158 -2.37 -6.77 14.67
CA LEU A 158 -3.50 -7.47 15.27
C LEU A 158 -3.57 -7.20 16.79
N GLU A 159 -2.43 -6.91 17.41
CA GLU A 159 -2.30 -6.69 18.85
C GLU A 159 -1.68 -5.32 19.18
N GLU A 160 -2.22 -4.66 20.21
CA GLU A 160 -1.78 -3.33 20.63
C GLU A 160 -0.36 -3.34 21.20
N GLU A 161 -0.01 -4.39 21.94
CA GLU A 161 1.31 -4.52 22.56
C GLU A 161 2.42 -4.58 21.49
N ILE A 162 2.22 -5.38 20.44
CA ILE A 162 3.16 -5.51 19.32
C ILE A 162 3.30 -4.16 18.61
N ALA A 163 2.19 -3.46 18.37
CA ALA A 163 2.21 -2.12 17.76
C ALA A 163 3.00 -1.10 18.60
N ASN A 164 2.82 -1.09 19.92
CA ASN A 164 3.54 -0.19 20.82
C ASN A 164 5.04 -0.47 20.85
N LYS A 165 5.44 -1.75 20.96
CA LYS A 165 6.85 -2.15 20.84
C LYS A 165 7.45 -1.75 19.49
N ALA A 166 6.70 -1.89 18.39
CA ALA A 166 7.15 -1.42 17.08
C ALA A 166 7.36 0.11 17.04
N VAL A 167 6.49 0.91 17.69
CA VAL A 167 6.70 2.36 17.85
C VAL A 167 8.01 2.65 18.59
N GLU A 168 8.31 1.93 19.66
CA GLU A 168 9.58 2.09 20.40
C GLU A 168 10.79 1.79 19.51
N LEU A 169 10.74 0.73 18.71
CA LEU A 169 11.79 0.37 17.75
C LEU A 169 11.97 1.46 16.69
N PHE A 170 10.89 1.96 16.12
CA PHE A 170 10.92 3.06 15.14
C PHE A 170 11.38 4.39 15.77
N ALA A 171 11.11 4.63 17.05
CA ALA A 171 11.59 5.81 17.77
C ALA A 171 13.12 5.86 17.85
N LYS A 172 13.79 4.69 17.97
CA LYS A 172 15.25 4.58 17.87
C LYS A 172 15.79 4.99 16.49
N GLN A 173 14.94 5.00 15.47
CA GLN A 173 15.22 5.50 14.11
C GLN A 173 14.72 6.94 13.91
N PHE A 174 14.45 7.67 14.99
CA PHE A 174 13.93 9.05 15.01
C PHE A 174 12.59 9.22 14.27
N ARG A 175 11.80 8.14 14.14
CA ARG A 175 10.42 8.22 13.66
C ARG A 175 9.51 8.56 14.83
N ARG A 176 8.60 9.51 14.63
CA ARG A 176 7.62 9.93 15.64
C ARG A 176 6.28 9.29 15.32
N LEU A 177 6.11 8.06 15.76
CA LEU A 177 4.92 7.27 15.47
C LEU A 177 4.02 7.18 16.70
N VAL A 178 2.73 6.98 16.46
CA VAL A 178 1.73 6.69 17.49
C VAL A 178 0.85 5.53 17.04
N VAL A 179 0.46 4.67 17.97
CA VAL A 179 -0.52 3.62 17.69
C VAL A 179 -1.92 4.24 17.68
N ARG A 180 -2.70 3.95 16.63
CA ARG A 180 -4.13 4.25 16.58
C ARG A 180 -4.94 2.98 16.49
N LYS A 181 -5.92 2.85 17.38
CA LYS A 181 -6.95 1.81 17.32
C LYS A 181 -7.99 2.19 16.25
N CYS A 182 -7.98 1.48 15.13
CA CYS A 182 -8.82 1.71 13.97
C CYS A 182 -9.91 0.64 13.91
N LYS A 183 -11.18 1.05 13.93
CA LYS A 183 -12.30 0.13 13.73
C LYS A 183 -12.35 -0.30 12.26
N VAL A 184 -12.44 -1.60 11.98
CA VAL A 184 -12.38 -2.13 10.62
C VAL A 184 -13.64 -1.78 9.84
N GLU A 185 -14.81 -2.09 10.39
CA GLU A 185 -16.10 -1.68 9.83
C GLU A 185 -16.69 -0.48 10.59
N ASN A 186 -17.19 0.50 9.84
CA ASN A 186 -17.91 1.62 10.43
C ASN A 186 -19.42 1.37 10.42
N ASP A 187 -19.93 0.77 11.51
CA ASP A 187 -21.36 0.46 11.67
C ASP A 187 -22.28 1.67 11.81
N GLN A 188 -21.71 2.86 12.04
CA GLN A 188 -22.48 4.07 12.28
C GLN A 188 -22.99 4.72 10.98
N LEU A 189 -22.49 4.29 9.82
CA LEU A 189 -22.94 4.77 8.52
C LEU A 189 -23.94 3.79 7.89
N PRO A 190 -24.98 4.27 7.19
CA PRO A 190 -25.92 3.42 6.47
C PRO A 190 -25.17 2.60 5.40
N ALA A 191 -25.65 1.37 5.11
CA ALA A 191 -24.95 0.37 4.30
C ALA A 191 -24.49 0.86 2.90
N ASN A 192 -25.15 1.88 2.35
CA ASN A 192 -24.83 2.52 1.07
C ASN A 192 -23.69 3.57 1.13
N VAL A 193 -23.20 3.92 2.33
CA VAL A 193 -22.10 4.87 2.58
C VAL A 193 -21.07 4.31 3.56
N LYS A 194 -21.22 3.05 4.01
CA LYS A 194 -20.24 2.39 4.88
C LYS A 194 -18.87 2.40 4.20
N ARG A 195 -17.95 3.17 4.78
CA ARG A 195 -16.54 3.17 4.40
C ARG A 195 -15.77 2.62 5.58
N GLY A 196 -15.24 1.41 5.42
CA GLY A 196 -14.39 0.77 6.41
C GLY A 196 -12.97 1.34 6.42
N PHE A 197 -12.14 0.82 7.31
CA PHE A 197 -10.72 1.15 7.39
C PHE A 197 -9.99 0.88 6.07
N PHE A 198 -10.27 -0.26 5.41
CA PHE A 198 -9.65 -0.60 4.13
C PHE A 198 -10.08 0.32 2.98
N ASP A 199 -11.30 0.85 3.01
CA ASP A 199 -11.74 1.85 2.02
C ASP A 199 -11.00 3.17 2.23
N TYR A 200 -10.80 3.57 3.49
CA TYR A 200 -9.97 4.73 3.82
C TYR A 200 -8.53 4.57 3.26
N LEU A 201 -7.91 3.40 3.45
CA LEU A 201 -6.58 3.10 2.91
C LEU A 201 -6.55 3.21 1.38
N TYR A 202 -7.60 2.79 0.69
CA TYR A 202 -7.74 2.98 -0.77
C TYR A 202 -7.69 4.46 -1.15
N TYR A 203 -8.47 5.33 -0.49
CA TYR A 203 -8.51 6.77 -0.82
C TYR A 203 -7.16 7.47 -0.61
N ILE A 204 -6.40 7.07 0.42
CA ILE A 204 -5.05 7.60 0.65
C ILE A 204 -3.94 6.89 -0.14
N GLY A 205 -4.31 5.86 -0.92
CA GLY A 205 -3.42 5.13 -1.82
C GLY A 205 -2.46 4.13 -1.17
N ILE A 206 -2.74 3.71 0.07
CA ILE A 206 -1.96 2.65 0.73
C ILE A 206 -2.57 1.30 0.32
N ASP A 207 -1.93 0.64 -0.65
CA ASP A 207 -2.36 -0.68 -1.12
C ASP A 207 -1.50 -1.81 -0.56
N ASN A 208 -0.22 -1.59 -0.25
CA ASN A 208 0.62 -2.61 0.37
C ASN A 208 0.60 -2.46 1.89
N LEU A 209 0.39 -3.57 2.61
CA LEU A 209 0.34 -3.63 4.06
C LEU A 209 1.34 -4.64 4.58
N VAL A 210 1.96 -4.31 5.70
CA VAL A 210 2.74 -5.25 6.52
C VAL A 210 2.01 -5.44 7.84
N VAL A 211 1.71 -6.69 8.16
CA VAL A 211 1.06 -7.09 9.40
C VAL A 211 2.12 -7.50 10.41
N ASP A 212 2.03 -6.96 11.62
CA ASP A 212 2.90 -7.24 12.77
C ASP A 212 4.41 -6.99 12.48
N ASN A 213 4.72 -5.89 11.80
CA ASN A 213 6.09 -5.54 11.46
C ASN A 213 6.97 -5.37 12.72
N GLY A 214 8.11 -6.07 12.75
CA GLY A 214 8.98 -6.13 13.92
C GLY A 214 8.80 -7.40 14.74
N ALA A 215 7.75 -8.19 14.51
CA ALA A 215 7.58 -9.58 14.98
C ALA A 215 7.68 -10.57 13.79
N TYR A 216 7.06 -11.75 13.91
CA TYR A 216 6.70 -12.51 12.70
C TYR A 216 5.67 -11.73 11.92
N ARG A 217 5.88 -11.59 10.60
CA ARG A 217 5.14 -10.65 9.75
C ARG A 217 4.74 -11.27 8.43
N ALA A 218 3.65 -10.78 7.88
CA ALA A 218 3.21 -11.07 6.51
C ALA A 218 2.93 -9.78 5.75
N ARG A 219 2.99 -9.87 4.43
CA ARG A 219 2.69 -8.76 3.53
C ARG A 219 1.45 -9.11 2.72
N PHE A 220 0.51 -8.17 2.68
CA PHE A 220 -0.75 -8.30 1.96
C PHE A 220 -0.97 -7.08 1.09
N LYS A 221 -1.69 -7.23 -0.02
CA LYS A 221 -2.35 -6.08 -0.64
C LYS A 221 -3.71 -5.86 0.01
N ARG A 222 -4.08 -4.59 0.21
CA ARG A 222 -5.40 -4.16 0.66
C ARG A 222 -6.50 -4.73 -0.26
N SER A 223 -6.23 -4.81 -1.57
CA SER A 223 -7.12 -5.43 -2.57
C SER A 223 -7.37 -6.92 -2.36
N GLU A 224 -6.49 -7.65 -1.68
CA GLU A 224 -6.69 -9.07 -1.34
C GLU A 224 -7.63 -9.22 -0.13
N ILE A 225 -7.69 -8.22 0.74
CA ILE A 225 -8.53 -8.21 1.95
C ILE A 225 -9.96 -7.79 1.60
N VAL A 226 -10.09 -6.68 0.88
CA VAL A 226 -11.38 -6.07 0.49
C VAL A 226 -11.28 -5.54 -0.94
N ALA A 227 -12.29 -5.81 -1.77
CA ALA A 227 -12.35 -5.27 -3.13
C ALA A 227 -12.31 -3.73 -3.11
N SER A 228 -11.91 -3.11 -4.22
CA SER A 228 -11.83 -1.65 -4.24
C SER A 228 -13.24 -1.05 -4.19
N PRO A 229 -13.45 0.10 -3.52
CA PRO A 229 -14.74 0.79 -3.52
C PRO A 229 -15.31 1.06 -4.92
N MET A 230 -14.43 1.20 -5.92
CA MET A 230 -14.78 1.39 -7.33
C MET A 230 -15.31 0.14 -8.02
N ASP A 231 -14.97 -1.06 -7.53
CA ASP A 231 -15.36 -2.33 -8.15
C ASP A 231 -16.83 -2.68 -7.86
N TRP A 232 -17.40 -2.14 -6.78
CA TRP A 232 -18.82 -2.33 -6.42
C TRP A 232 -19.77 -1.30 -7.02
N ASN A 233 -19.28 -0.11 -7.40
CA ASN A 233 -20.12 1.02 -7.76
C ASN A 233 -20.40 1.11 -9.27
N ASN A 234 -20.75 -0.01 -9.90
CA ASN A 234 -20.98 -0.09 -11.36
C ASN A 234 -22.25 0.65 -11.82
N ASP A 235 -23.23 0.84 -10.95
CA ASP A 235 -24.55 1.38 -11.34
C ASP A 235 -24.74 2.88 -11.08
N LYS A 236 -23.85 3.51 -10.31
CA LYS A 236 -23.79 4.97 -10.15
C LYS A 236 -22.33 5.39 -10.09
N LYS A 237 -21.74 5.67 -11.25
CA LYS A 237 -20.42 6.31 -11.31
C LYS A 237 -20.53 7.68 -10.64
N ASP A 238 -20.19 7.76 -9.36
CA ASP A 238 -19.78 9.02 -8.76
C ASP A 238 -18.59 9.51 -9.61
N ALA A 239 -18.86 10.50 -10.47
CA ALA A 239 -17.90 11.03 -11.42
C ALA A 239 -16.82 11.90 -10.73
N SER A 240 -16.87 12.01 -9.40
CA SER A 240 -15.86 12.68 -8.60
C SER A 240 -14.49 12.04 -8.82
N PRO A 241 -13.43 12.85 -9.03
CA PRO A 241 -12.09 12.31 -9.15
C PRO A 241 -11.67 11.64 -7.85
N VAL A 242 -10.88 10.58 -7.96
CA VAL A 242 -10.19 9.95 -6.84
C VAL A 242 -8.73 9.78 -7.25
N ASN A 243 -7.81 10.40 -6.52
CA ASN A 243 -6.38 10.37 -6.84
C ASN A 243 -5.55 9.60 -5.78
N PRO A 244 -5.74 8.28 -5.62
CA PRO A 244 -5.07 7.52 -4.55
C PRO A 244 -3.56 7.49 -4.74
N ALA A 245 -3.07 7.34 -5.97
CA ALA A 245 -1.63 7.38 -6.27
C ALA A 245 -0.98 8.71 -5.87
N LEU A 246 -1.67 9.84 -6.10
CA LEU A 246 -1.20 11.16 -5.68
C LEU A 246 -1.20 11.29 -4.17
N ASN A 247 -2.27 10.87 -3.49
CA ASN A 247 -2.33 10.86 -2.03
C ASN A 247 -1.17 10.08 -1.42
N PHE A 248 -0.88 8.88 -1.93
CA PHE A 248 0.27 8.09 -1.50
C PHE A 248 1.59 8.82 -1.74
N ALA A 249 1.80 9.40 -2.93
CA ALA A 249 3.03 10.11 -3.26
C ALA A 249 3.24 11.36 -2.39
N MET A 250 2.17 12.09 -2.04
CA MET A 250 2.23 13.20 -1.09
C MET A 250 2.64 12.72 0.31
N LEU A 251 2.05 11.63 0.80
CA LEU A 251 2.37 11.07 2.12
C LEU A 251 3.81 10.54 2.19
N ASP A 252 4.26 9.81 1.17
CA ASP A 252 5.62 9.27 1.09
C ASP A 252 6.69 10.38 1.01
N PHE A 253 6.40 11.46 0.26
CA PHE A 253 7.24 12.65 0.21
C PHE A 253 7.28 13.39 1.56
N LEU A 254 6.12 13.67 2.16
CA LEU A 254 6.03 14.37 3.45
C LEU A 254 6.70 13.57 4.57
N GLY A 255 6.54 12.24 4.58
CA GLY A 255 7.18 11.35 5.53
C GLY A 255 8.71 11.33 5.44
N GLU A 256 9.28 11.66 4.27
CA GLU A 256 10.73 11.80 4.08
C GLU A 256 11.22 13.19 4.50
N VAL A 257 10.51 14.23 4.08
CA VAL A 257 10.88 15.63 4.34
C VAL A 257 10.80 15.95 5.83
N LYS A 258 9.77 15.44 6.51
CA LYS A 258 9.53 15.67 7.94
C LYS A 258 10.35 14.75 8.85
N TRP A 259 11.01 13.73 8.30
CA TRP A 259 11.90 12.87 9.07
C TRP A 259 13.17 13.64 9.47
N PRO A 260 13.47 13.80 10.77
CA PRO A 260 14.57 14.64 11.25
C PRO A 260 15.94 13.96 11.16
N VAL A 261 16.12 13.05 10.20
CA VAL A 261 17.39 12.33 9.96
C VAL A 261 17.96 12.80 8.64
N ASN A 262 19.27 13.05 8.62
CA ASN A 262 20.01 13.32 7.41
C ASN A 262 20.95 12.14 7.10
N TYR A 263 20.93 11.67 5.87
CA TYR A 263 21.76 10.57 5.40
C TYR A 263 22.15 10.82 3.94
N GLU A 264 23.24 10.20 3.49
CA GLU A 264 23.93 10.54 2.24
C GLU A 264 23.01 10.62 1.02
N LYS A 265 22.11 9.64 0.85
CA LYS A 265 21.18 9.56 -0.29
C LYS A 265 19.87 10.35 -0.11
N ARG A 266 19.68 11.03 1.02
CA ARG A 266 18.43 11.73 1.32
C ARG A 266 18.06 12.78 0.26
N PRO A 267 18.97 13.65 -0.23
CA PRO A 267 18.62 14.65 -1.23
C PRO A 267 18.08 14.02 -2.53
N GLU A 268 18.69 12.92 -2.98
CA GLU A 268 18.27 12.19 -4.18
C GLU A 268 16.90 11.53 -3.99
N ILE A 269 16.66 10.94 -2.83
CA ILE A 269 15.39 10.28 -2.50
C ILE A 269 14.26 11.31 -2.37
N VAL A 270 14.49 12.41 -1.65
CA VAL A 270 13.51 13.50 -1.50
C VAL A 270 13.16 14.06 -2.88
N LYS A 271 14.16 14.31 -3.73
CA LYS A 271 13.94 14.77 -5.11
C LYS A 271 13.11 13.74 -5.88
N ALA A 272 13.50 12.47 -5.89
CA ALA A 272 12.74 11.42 -6.60
C ALA A 272 11.27 11.31 -6.16
N LYS A 273 11.01 11.41 -4.84
CA LYS A 273 9.65 11.41 -4.28
C LYS A 273 8.86 12.67 -4.67
N GLU A 274 9.48 13.85 -4.60
CA GLU A 274 8.89 15.12 -5.05
C GLU A 274 8.46 15.03 -6.52
N MET A 275 9.31 14.44 -7.35
CA MET A 275 9.10 14.34 -8.79
C MET A 275 7.97 13.39 -9.16
N ARG A 276 7.87 12.26 -8.43
CA ARG A 276 6.73 11.34 -8.54
C ARG A 276 5.42 12.05 -8.18
N MET A 277 5.40 12.78 -7.07
CA MET A 277 4.24 13.58 -6.65
C MET A 277 3.85 14.62 -7.71
N ILE A 278 4.82 15.36 -8.24
CA ILE A 278 4.63 16.37 -9.29
C ILE A 278 4.03 15.77 -10.58
N SER A 279 4.55 14.63 -11.03
CA SER A 279 4.04 13.93 -12.23
C SER A 279 2.57 13.54 -12.07
N LEU A 280 2.19 13.07 -10.88
CA LEU A 280 0.82 12.73 -10.53
C LEU A 280 -0.09 13.95 -10.40
N ILE A 281 0.44 15.09 -9.95
CA ILE A 281 -0.30 16.36 -9.94
C ILE A 281 -0.64 16.80 -11.36
N ARG A 282 0.34 16.79 -12.27
CA ARG A 282 0.18 17.25 -13.65
C ARG A 282 -0.83 16.42 -14.45
N SER A 283 -0.92 15.12 -14.15
CA SER A 283 -1.88 14.20 -14.78
C SER A 283 -3.24 14.11 -14.06
N GLY A 284 -3.35 14.68 -12.86
CA GLY A 284 -4.53 14.59 -12.01
C GLY A 284 -5.72 15.44 -12.45
N SER A 285 -6.90 15.03 -12.00
CA SER A 285 -8.13 15.83 -12.02
C SER A 285 -8.55 16.13 -10.59
N PHE A 286 -8.98 17.36 -10.32
CA PHE A 286 -9.22 17.85 -8.96
C PHE A 286 -10.59 18.48 -8.85
N ILE A 287 -11.17 18.39 -7.65
CA ILE A 287 -12.34 19.17 -7.28
C ILE A 287 -11.86 20.57 -6.89
N VAL A 288 -12.47 21.59 -7.47
CA VAL A 288 -12.21 22.99 -7.17
C VAL A 288 -13.51 23.63 -6.66
N PRO A 289 -13.51 24.26 -5.47
CA PRO A 289 -14.67 25.00 -5.00
C PRO A 289 -14.90 26.25 -5.84
N MET A 290 -16.13 26.43 -6.33
CA MET A 290 -16.53 27.58 -7.12
C MET A 290 -17.92 28.10 -6.76
N GLN A 291 -18.14 29.37 -7.05
CA GLN A 291 -19.44 30.00 -7.16
C GLN A 291 -19.61 30.49 -8.59
N HIS A 292 -20.81 30.42 -9.14
CA HIS A 292 -21.12 30.98 -10.44
C HIS A 292 -22.35 31.90 -10.35
N GLU A 293 -22.30 33.00 -11.09
CA GLU A 293 -23.44 33.88 -11.35
C GLU A 293 -23.76 33.79 -12.85
N GLY A 294 -24.95 33.27 -13.21
CA GLY A 294 -25.38 33.02 -14.59
C GLY A 294 -25.86 31.57 -14.84
N PRO A 295 -26.47 31.27 -16.01
CA PRO A 295 -26.99 29.94 -16.33
C PRO A 295 -25.84 28.95 -16.57
N VAL A 296 -25.81 27.88 -15.78
CA VAL A 296 -24.84 26.78 -15.90
C VAL A 296 -25.61 25.47 -16.07
N GLU A 297 -25.34 24.77 -17.17
CA GLU A 297 -25.87 23.42 -17.39
C GLU A 297 -24.89 22.42 -16.78
N THR A 298 -25.36 21.63 -15.81
CA THR A 298 -24.59 20.50 -15.27
C THR A 298 -24.91 19.27 -16.12
N THR A 299 -23.91 18.73 -16.81
CA THR A 299 -24.06 17.47 -17.56
C THR A 299 -24.13 16.28 -16.61
N GLU A 300 -24.68 15.15 -17.07
CA GLU A 300 -24.85 13.91 -16.27
C GLU A 300 -23.53 13.39 -15.65
N ASP A 301 -22.38 13.73 -16.23
CA ASP A 301 -21.03 13.41 -15.73
C ASP A 301 -20.51 14.37 -14.64
N GLY A 302 -21.34 15.26 -14.10
CA GLY A 302 -20.93 16.27 -13.09
C GLY A 302 -20.06 17.39 -13.64
N ARG A 303 -19.90 17.51 -14.97
CA ARG A 303 -19.18 18.61 -15.62
C ARG A 303 -20.13 19.77 -15.89
N MET A 304 -19.73 20.98 -15.49
CA MET A 304 -20.47 22.20 -15.75
C MET A 304 -20.11 22.78 -17.12
N LYS A 305 -21.10 22.93 -18.01
CA LYS A 305 -20.98 23.75 -19.24
C LYS A 305 -21.38 25.18 -18.90
N MET A 306 -20.41 26.08 -18.97
CA MET A 306 -20.58 27.49 -18.65
C MET A 306 -20.93 28.28 -19.91
N GLY A 307 -22.02 29.07 -19.87
CA GLY A 307 -22.36 30.03 -20.92
C GLY A 307 -21.38 31.22 -20.94
N LYS A 308 -21.31 31.94 -22.06
CA LYS A 308 -20.34 33.05 -22.29
C LYS A 308 -20.43 34.19 -21.25
N ASP A 309 -21.53 34.33 -20.53
CA ASP A 309 -21.78 35.39 -19.54
C ASP A 309 -21.65 34.94 -18.07
N THR A 310 -21.10 33.73 -17.83
CA THR A 310 -20.98 33.18 -16.46
C THR A 310 -19.81 33.82 -15.72
N LYS A 311 -20.07 34.51 -14.60
CA LYS A 311 -19.01 34.99 -13.69
C LYS A 311 -18.69 33.92 -12.66
N ILE A 312 -17.42 33.54 -12.54
CA ILE A 312 -16.96 32.48 -11.64
C ILE A 312 -16.12 33.11 -10.53
N LYS A 313 -16.41 32.74 -9.28
CA LYS A 313 -15.58 33.06 -8.12
C LYS A 313 -15.02 31.76 -7.56
N PHE A 314 -13.73 31.76 -7.24
CA PHE A 314 -13.06 30.63 -6.60
C PHE A 314 -12.84 30.90 -5.12
N LEU A 315 -12.84 29.84 -4.32
CA LEU A 315 -12.42 29.93 -2.92
C LEU A 315 -10.92 30.26 -2.87
N ILE A 316 -10.49 31.01 -1.85
CA ILE A 316 -9.09 31.35 -1.65
C ILE A 316 -8.67 30.96 -0.23
N VAL A 317 -7.55 30.25 -0.13
CA VAL A 317 -6.88 29.96 1.14
C VAL A 317 -5.66 30.87 1.24
N LYS A 318 -5.47 31.50 2.39
CA LYS A 318 -4.29 32.33 2.66
C LYS A 318 -3.24 31.54 3.43
N ASP A 319 -1.98 31.69 3.05
CA ASP A 319 -0.87 31.22 3.89
C ASP A 319 -0.65 32.18 5.08
N PRO A 320 0.23 31.83 6.05
CA PRO A 320 0.56 32.72 7.17
C PRO A 320 1.14 34.09 6.76
N ASN A 321 1.68 34.21 5.54
CA ASN A 321 2.23 35.46 4.99
C ASN A 321 1.18 36.28 4.21
N GLY A 322 -0.08 35.82 4.15
CA GLY A 322 -1.17 36.47 3.44
C GLY A 322 -1.21 36.20 1.92
N LYS A 323 -0.33 35.34 1.39
CA LYS A 323 -0.34 34.89 -0.01
C LYS A 323 -1.58 34.06 -0.30
N GLN A 324 -2.14 34.21 -1.50
CA GLN A 324 -3.42 33.68 -1.91
C GLN A 324 -3.26 32.42 -2.76
N PHE A 325 -3.75 31.29 -2.27
CA PHE A 325 -3.70 30.00 -2.94
C PHE A 325 -5.10 29.50 -3.31
N LEU A 326 -5.23 28.91 -4.48
CA LEU A 326 -6.44 28.22 -4.92
C LEU A 326 -6.49 26.82 -4.28
N PRO A 327 -7.48 26.50 -3.41
CA PRO A 327 -7.62 25.18 -2.85
C PRO A 327 -8.14 24.19 -3.90
N ILE A 328 -7.49 23.05 -4.01
CA ILE A 328 -7.89 21.94 -4.89
C ILE A 328 -7.89 20.63 -4.11
N TYR A 329 -8.80 19.72 -4.44
CA TYR A 329 -9.05 18.51 -3.66
C TYR A 329 -8.90 17.26 -4.52
N THR A 330 -8.27 16.22 -3.94
CA THR A 330 -7.99 14.96 -4.63
C THR A 330 -9.21 14.06 -4.79
N ASP A 331 -10.22 14.27 -3.94
CA ASP A 331 -11.41 13.45 -3.83
C ASP A 331 -12.49 14.16 -3.00
N ALA A 332 -13.71 13.59 -3.02
CA ALA A 332 -14.87 14.13 -2.32
C ALA A 332 -14.73 14.09 -0.79
N ILE A 333 -13.91 13.19 -0.21
CA ILE A 333 -13.70 13.13 1.24
C ILE A 333 -12.94 14.39 1.66
N GLU A 334 -11.83 14.69 0.99
CA GLU A 334 -11.03 15.86 1.31
C GLU A 334 -11.82 17.16 1.07
N PHE A 335 -12.67 17.22 0.04
CA PHE A 335 -13.54 18.37 -0.22
C PHE A 335 -14.57 18.60 0.90
N THR A 336 -15.13 17.53 1.48
CA THR A 336 -16.20 17.64 2.50
C THR A 336 -15.70 17.89 3.92
N LYS A 337 -14.42 17.62 4.25
CA LYS A 337 -13.84 17.84 5.58
C LYS A 337 -13.93 19.27 6.11
N LYS A 338 -13.95 20.25 5.20
CA LYS A 338 -14.30 21.63 5.50
C LYS A 338 -15.39 22.03 4.52
N LEU A 339 -16.64 21.68 4.82
CA LEU A 339 -17.80 22.25 4.14
C LEU A 339 -17.57 23.77 4.02
N ALA A 340 -17.30 24.23 2.81
CA ALA A 340 -17.31 25.64 2.48
C ALA A 340 -18.78 26.06 2.40
N GLY A 341 -19.52 26.00 3.53
CA GLY A 341 -20.95 26.32 3.59
C GLY A 341 -21.83 25.62 2.53
N PRO A 342 -23.13 25.95 2.49
CA PRO A 342 -24.03 25.55 1.40
C PRO A 342 -23.84 26.37 0.11
N GLU A 343 -22.94 27.37 0.11
CA GLU A 343 -22.82 28.36 -0.98
C GLU A 343 -21.73 28.02 -2.00
N TRP A 344 -20.85 27.06 -1.74
CA TRP A 344 -19.75 26.73 -2.64
C TRP A 344 -20.03 25.41 -3.36
N ASN A 345 -20.20 25.51 -4.69
CA ASN A 345 -20.36 24.36 -5.56
C ASN A 345 -19.00 23.70 -5.85
N ALA A 346 -19.03 22.42 -6.21
CA ALA A 346 -17.86 21.66 -6.63
C ALA A 346 -17.85 21.54 -8.15
N ALA A 347 -16.70 21.77 -8.79
CA ALA A 347 -16.50 21.36 -10.17
C ALA A 347 -15.15 20.65 -10.34
N VAL A 348 -15.08 19.75 -11.32
CA VAL A 348 -13.90 18.96 -11.61
C VAL A 348 -13.10 19.59 -12.73
N PHE A 349 -11.82 19.85 -12.48
CA PHE A 349 -10.89 20.39 -13.48
C PHE A 349 -9.61 19.57 -13.59
N LYS A 350 -9.04 19.52 -14.78
CA LYS A 350 -7.68 19.02 -14.99
C LYS A 350 -6.67 20.06 -14.52
N TYR A 351 -5.47 19.60 -14.17
CA TYR A 351 -4.36 20.49 -13.80
C TYR A 351 -4.10 21.62 -14.81
N GLN A 352 -4.20 21.33 -16.11
CA GLN A 352 -4.00 22.31 -17.19
C GLN A 352 -5.02 23.45 -17.19
N ASP A 353 -6.27 23.17 -16.78
CA ASP A 353 -7.29 24.21 -16.65
C ASP A 353 -7.07 25.02 -15.37
N ILE A 354 -6.63 24.36 -14.30
CA ILE A 354 -6.26 25.00 -13.03
C ILE A 354 -5.14 26.03 -13.23
N LEU A 355 -4.14 25.74 -14.08
CA LEU A 355 -3.07 26.71 -14.42
C LEU A 355 -3.61 28.05 -14.96
N LYS A 356 -4.75 28.03 -15.66
CA LYS A 356 -5.39 29.25 -16.19
C LYS A 356 -6.07 30.05 -15.08
N PHE A 357 -6.58 29.38 -14.04
CA PHE A 357 -7.29 30.03 -12.92
C PHE A 357 -6.36 30.62 -11.84
N VAL A 358 -5.08 30.22 -11.86
CA VAL A 358 -4.07 30.64 -10.88
C VAL A 358 -3.28 31.87 -11.35
N GLN A 359 -3.58 32.43 -12.54
CA GLN A 359 -2.79 33.54 -13.09
C GLN A 359 -2.74 34.78 -12.19
N ASP A 360 -3.81 35.07 -11.47
CA ASP A 360 -3.96 36.19 -10.52
C ASP A 360 -3.68 35.79 -9.06
N LYS A 361 -3.18 34.57 -8.80
CA LYS A 361 -2.96 33.99 -7.46
C LYS A 361 -1.49 33.60 -7.27
N ASP A 362 -1.11 33.31 -6.03
CA ASP A 362 0.25 32.92 -5.65
C ASP A 362 0.53 31.42 -5.86
N GLY A 363 -0.49 30.60 -6.09
CA GLY A 363 -0.34 29.15 -6.35
C GLY A 363 -1.59 28.33 -6.07
N ILE A 364 -1.41 27.02 -5.86
CA ILE A 364 -2.45 26.09 -5.42
C ILE A 364 -2.15 25.49 -4.04
N SER A 365 -3.21 25.09 -3.33
CA SER A 365 -3.13 24.33 -2.09
C SER A 365 -3.91 23.02 -2.24
N ILE A 366 -3.21 21.89 -2.29
CA ILE A 366 -3.80 20.55 -2.42
C ILE A 366 -4.20 20.04 -1.03
N ASN A 367 -5.45 19.60 -0.89
CA ASN A 367 -6.05 19.09 0.36
C ASN A 367 -5.67 19.95 1.58
N PRO A 368 -6.11 21.22 1.67
CA PRO A 368 -5.65 22.15 2.72
C PRO A 368 -5.92 21.66 4.16
N ALA A 369 -6.94 20.82 4.37
CA ALA A 369 -7.27 20.22 5.66
C ALA A 369 -6.74 18.78 5.84
N GLY A 370 -6.02 18.26 4.84
CA GLY A 370 -5.42 16.94 4.80
C GLY A 370 -3.90 17.04 4.72
N GLN A 371 -3.30 16.57 3.62
CA GLN A 371 -1.85 16.62 3.40
C GLN A 371 -1.30 18.05 3.34
N GLY A 372 -2.10 19.02 2.89
CA GLY A 372 -1.76 20.45 2.96
C GLY A 372 -0.55 20.85 2.11
N ILE A 373 -0.45 20.34 0.88
CA ILE A 373 0.66 20.69 -0.02
C ILE A 373 0.39 22.03 -0.71
N MET A 374 1.22 23.04 -0.42
CA MET A 374 1.18 24.32 -1.13
C MET A 374 2.21 24.33 -2.26
N ILE A 375 1.77 24.67 -3.46
CA ILE A 375 2.64 24.77 -4.65
C ILE A 375 2.57 26.20 -5.17
N PRO A 376 3.64 26.98 -4.98
CA PRO A 376 3.78 28.31 -5.54
C PRO A 376 3.68 28.33 -7.08
N LYS A 377 3.19 29.43 -7.64
CA LYS A 377 2.97 29.59 -9.09
C LYS A 377 4.23 29.40 -9.93
N ASP A 378 5.38 29.89 -9.48
CA ASP A 378 6.69 29.69 -10.12
C ASP A 378 7.05 28.20 -10.19
N ARG A 379 6.82 27.46 -9.10
CA ARG A 379 6.98 25.99 -9.08
C ARG A 379 6.02 25.30 -10.04
N MET A 380 4.75 25.72 -10.10
CA MET A 380 3.78 25.16 -11.04
C MET A 380 4.22 25.35 -12.51
N MET A 381 4.75 26.52 -12.85
CA MET A 381 5.25 26.82 -14.19
C MET A 381 6.50 25.99 -14.54
N ALA A 382 7.45 25.88 -13.62
CA ALA A 382 8.62 25.03 -13.77
C ALA A 382 8.27 23.57 -14.06
N ILE A 383 7.29 23.04 -13.31
CA ILE A 383 6.77 21.68 -13.48
C ILE A 383 6.18 21.49 -14.88
N GLU A 384 5.40 22.45 -15.37
CA GLU A 384 4.77 22.35 -16.68
C GLU A 384 5.80 22.41 -17.80
N MET A 385 6.78 23.31 -17.72
CA MET A 385 7.87 23.39 -18.70
C MET A 385 8.68 22.09 -18.75
N ALA A 386 9.04 21.53 -17.59
CA ALA A 386 9.73 20.25 -17.52
C ALA A 386 8.90 19.09 -18.10
N GLY A 387 7.60 19.06 -17.79
CA GLY A 387 6.67 18.06 -18.32
C GLY A 387 6.53 18.11 -19.84
N GLN A 388 6.45 19.31 -20.42
CA GLN A 388 6.42 19.50 -21.87
C GLN A 388 7.71 19.05 -22.54
N GLN A 389 8.87 19.29 -21.93
CA GLN A 389 10.15 18.78 -22.42
C GLN A 389 10.18 17.24 -22.42
N VAL A 390 9.70 16.61 -21.35
CA VAL A 390 9.61 15.13 -21.29
C VAL A 390 8.69 14.59 -22.39
N GLU A 391 7.53 15.21 -22.59
CA GLU A 391 6.57 14.81 -23.64
C GLU A 391 7.16 15.00 -25.04
N ALA A 392 7.87 16.11 -25.28
CA ALA A 392 8.58 16.35 -26.53
C ALA A 392 9.68 15.31 -26.76
N MET A 393 10.45 14.94 -25.73
CA MET A 393 11.46 13.88 -25.80
C MET A 393 10.84 12.51 -26.05
N LYS A 394 9.74 12.16 -25.39
CA LYS A 394 9.00 10.91 -25.61
C LYS A 394 8.38 10.87 -27.03
N ALA A 395 7.83 11.99 -27.50
CA ALA A 395 7.28 12.09 -28.86
C ALA A 395 8.38 11.99 -29.92
N ALA A 396 9.55 12.62 -29.70
CA ALA A 396 10.72 12.49 -30.55
C ALA A 396 11.28 11.07 -30.57
N ALA A 397 11.38 10.40 -29.42
CA ALA A 397 11.80 9.01 -29.32
C ALA A 397 10.82 8.04 -30.02
N LYS A 398 9.52 8.32 -29.94
CA LYS A 398 8.45 7.57 -30.63
C LYS A 398 8.48 7.81 -32.14
N ALA A 399 8.78 9.03 -32.58
CA ALA A 399 8.96 9.37 -34.00
C ALA A 399 10.25 8.80 -34.59
N ALA A 400 11.30 8.62 -33.78
CA ALA A 400 12.59 8.07 -34.18
C ALA A 400 12.65 6.52 -34.22
N GLY A 401 11.55 5.82 -33.91
CA GLY A 401 11.44 4.36 -34.10
C GLY A 401 12.46 3.53 -33.31
N ALA A 402 12.71 3.85 -32.04
CA ALA A 402 13.74 3.16 -31.26
C ALA A 402 13.36 1.72 -30.87
N LYS A 403 13.80 0.74 -31.68
CA LYS A 403 14.06 -0.62 -31.23
C LYS A 403 15.38 -0.63 -30.44
N GLY A 404 15.30 -0.96 -29.15
CA GLY A 404 16.41 -1.52 -28.39
C GLY A 404 16.98 -0.64 -27.27
N ALA A 405 16.64 -1.00 -26.02
CA ALA A 405 17.59 -1.19 -24.92
C ALA A 405 16.80 -1.50 -23.62
N ALA A 406 16.30 -2.73 -23.49
CA ALA A 406 15.85 -3.27 -22.21
C ALA A 406 16.73 -4.47 -21.86
N LYS A 407 17.93 -4.18 -21.34
CA LYS A 407 18.69 -5.12 -20.50
C LYS A 407 19.46 -4.31 -19.46
N GLY A 408 19.00 -4.42 -18.22
CA GLY A 408 19.67 -3.89 -17.04
C GLY A 408 18.89 -2.82 -16.29
N ALA A 409 17.74 -3.17 -15.71
CA ALA A 409 17.16 -2.38 -14.63
C ALA A 409 16.42 -3.30 -13.66
N THR A 410 16.95 -3.38 -12.44
CA THR A 410 16.24 -3.82 -11.25
C THR A 410 14.97 -2.99 -11.05
N SER A 411 13.82 -3.68 -10.96
CA SER A 411 12.54 -3.22 -10.36
C SER A 411 12.23 -1.71 -10.44
N GLY A 412 12.05 -1.19 -11.65
CA GLY A 412 11.53 0.15 -11.91
C GLY A 412 10.86 0.20 -13.28
N ASN A 413 9.75 0.93 -13.39
CA ASN A 413 9.07 1.16 -14.67
C ASN A 413 9.95 2.08 -15.53
N PRO A 414 10.35 1.71 -16.77
CA PRO A 414 11.24 2.51 -17.62
C PRO A 414 10.75 3.95 -17.88
N GLU A 415 9.43 4.17 -17.78
CA GLU A 415 8.83 5.50 -17.89
C GLU A 415 9.19 6.41 -16.70
N ASP A 416 9.39 5.85 -15.50
CA ASP A 416 9.76 6.60 -14.30
C ASP A 416 11.20 7.12 -14.39
N ASP A 417 12.10 6.39 -15.04
CA ASP A 417 13.51 6.79 -15.17
C ASP A 417 13.71 7.90 -16.20
N ILE A 418 12.93 7.89 -17.29
CA ILE A 418 12.92 8.97 -18.30
C ILE A 418 12.28 10.25 -17.74
N VAL A 419 11.21 10.12 -16.95
CA VAL A 419 10.56 11.26 -16.28
C VAL A 419 11.48 11.84 -15.20
N LYS A 420 12.17 10.99 -14.44
CA LYS A 420 13.17 11.41 -13.44
C LYS A 420 14.33 12.17 -14.08
N SER A 421 14.90 11.70 -15.18
CA SER A 421 16.07 12.34 -15.80
C SER A 421 15.74 13.71 -16.38
N ALA A 422 14.62 13.85 -17.08
CA ALA A 422 14.25 15.09 -17.75
C ALA A 422 13.80 16.19 -16.76
N LEU A 423 13.00 15.86 -15.73
CA LEU A 423 12.73 16.86 -14.67
C LEU A 423 13.99 17.14 -13.82
N ASN A 424 14.92 16.18 -13.67
CA ASN A 424 16.16 16.41 -12.91
C ASN A 424 17.00 17.51 -13.55
N GLN A 425 17.03 17.55 -14.89
CA GLN A 425 17.70 18.56 -15.70
C GLN A 425 17.00 19.92 -15.58
N ALA A 426 15.67 19.97 -15.73
CA ALA A 426 14.90 21.21 -15.60
C ALA A 426 15.02 21.85 -14.20
N MET A 427 15.03 21.03 -13.14
CA MET A 427 15.21 21.51 -11.76
C MET A 427 16.64 21.95 -11.45
N ALA A 428 17.64 21.42 -12.16
CA ALA A 428 19.03 21.87 -12.03
C ALA A 428 19.23 23.26 -12.62
N GLU A 429 18.61 23.56 -13.77
CA GLU A 429 18.65 24.87 -14.43
C GLU A 429 17.97 25.98 -13.61
N LEU A 430 16.95 25.64 -12.83
CA LEU A 430 16.28 26.58 -11.90
C LEU A 430 17.12 26.92 -10.67
N ASN A 431 17.90 25.96 -10.16
CA ASN A 431 18.77 26.20 -9.01
C ASN A 431 20.06 26.91 -9.37
N SER A 432 20.45 26.95 -10.66
CA SER A 432 21.59 27.75 -11.15
C SER A 432 21.26 29.23 -11.41
N ASN A 433 19.98 29.62 -11.34
CA ASN A 433 19.51 31.00 -11.54
C ASN A 433 19.10 31.71 -10.23
N LYS A 434 19.49 31.17 -9.08
CA LYS A 434 19.51 31.86 -7.78
C LYS A 434 20.95 32.22 -7.44
#